data_AF-A0ABD1J2L0-F1
#
_entry.id   AF-A0ABD1J2L0-F1
#
_cell.length_a   1.000
_cell.length_b   1.000
_cell.length_c   1.000
_cell.angle_alpha   90.00
_cell.angle_beta   90.00
_cell.angle_gamma   90.00
#
_symmetry.space_group_name_H-M   'P 1'
#
loop_
_entity.id
_entity.type
_entity.pdbx_description
1 polymer ?
#
loop_
_entity_poly.entity_id
_entity_poly.type
_entity_poly.pdbx_seq_one_letter_code
_entity_poly.pdbx_strand_id
1 'polypeptide(L)'
;MSSLQLCPSLAVSCTLFLLRSLSFALSLSLSVSISPFLSLYLYFSSTLFLSPPPSFFLFVFFLSLSLSLFALYLTCTPSHSLSLAFLLSLSYSVFLSHFLPLSLSVSHFLSFCLSYFLLLSPLLSSPLLSSPLLSSPLISSPLLSSPPQGWTESLPLSEHYAVEWRESSSTGARGSERTQGGEEGTMAVFKPENVEDLYEVGVVLGSGHFGQVREVRERCSGARWAGKFLKIRRGAGCRLGMERKCVEREVEVLQTLQHQNIMALKDVFESRAEIVLIVELISGGELFDFIAEKESLSESEAIQFLKQILQGVSYMHSKHIGHFDLKPENIMLSSNTLPNPDVKIIDFGMAHRFIQGEEYRSMGGTPQYIAPEIINYEPLSTAADMWSMGVITYILLSGLSPFQGYTDEETLLNITGIIYVFDDQHFSMTSAMAKDFIQKLLVKDQG
;
A
#
# COMPACT_ATOMS: atom_id res chain seq x y z
N MET A 1 -39.80 5.00 26.25
CA MET A 1 -38.81 5.81 26.98
C MET A 1 -37.48 5.58 26.27
N SER A 2 -36.80 6.51 25.61
CA SER A 2 -36.90 7.98 25.55
C SER A 2 -36.26 8.43 24.23
N SER A 3 -36.99 9.22 23.44
CA SER A 3 -36.48 9.92 22.27
C SER A 3 -35.64 11.13 22.69
N LEU A 4 -34.36 11.18 22.32
CA LEU A 4 -33.54 12.39 22.43
C LEU A 4 -33.91 13.34 21.28
N GLN A 5 -34.68 14.37 21.61
CA GLN A 5 -34.95 15.53 20.77
C GLN A 5 -33.67 16.35 20.59
N LEU A 6 -33.24 16.58 19.35
CA LEU A 6 -32.29 17.65 19.05
C LEU A 6 -32.99 19.02 19.10
N CYS A 7 -32.37 19.97 19.81
CA CYS A 7 -32.85 21.33 20.02
C CYS A 7 -33.03 22.13 18.70
N PRO A 8 -34.20 22.78 18.48
CA PRO A 8 -34.45 23.66 17.34
C PRO A 8 -33.58 24.93 17.26
N SER A 9 -32.85 25.28 18.33
CA SER A 9 -32.07 26.52 18.39
C SER A 9 -30.79 26.50 17.54
N LEU A 10 -30.19 25.33 17.30
CA LEU A 10 -28.95 25.21 16.52
C LEU A 10 -29.21 25.30 15.00
N ALA A 11 -30.34 24.75 14.54
CA ALA A 11 -30.76 24.79 13.14
C ALA A 11 -31.14 26.21 12.70
N VAL A 12 -31.80 26.98 13.57
CA VAL A 12 -32.15 28.39 13.30
C VAL A 12 -30.90 29.26 13.26
N SER A 13 -29.90 29.00 14.12
CA SER A 13 -28.62 29.73 14.13
C SER A 13 -27.79 29.46 12.87
N CYS A 14 -27.74 28.21 12.39
CA CYS A 14 -27.07 27.85 11.15
C CYS A 14 -27.78 28.42 9.91
N THR A 15 -29.12 28.46 9.92
CA THR A 15 -29.90 29.03 8.80
C THR A 15 -29.75 30.54 8.71
N LEU A 16 -29.68 31.24 9.85
CA LEU A 16 -29.42 32.68 9.90
C LEU A 16 -27.97 33.04 9.53
N PHE A 17 -27.00 32.19 9.87
CA PHE A 17 -25.61 32.33 9.42
C PHE A 17 -25.51 32.14 7.91
N LEU A 18 -26.13 31.09 7.36
CA LEU A 18 -26.20 30.83 5.91
C LEU A 18 -26.90 31.95 5.13
N LEU A 19 -28.00 32.51 5.66
CA LEU A 19 -28.70 33.63 5.02
C LEU A 19 -27.90 34.94 5.07
N ARG A 20 -27.11 35.18 6.14
CA ARG A 20 -26.21 36.33 6.23
C ARG A 20 -25.00 36.18 5.30
N SER A 21 -24.45 34.98 5.17
CA SER A 21 -23.38 34.68 4.21
C SER A 21 -23.87 34.76 2.76
N LEU A 22 -25.09 34.30 2.46
CA LEU A 22 -25.71 34.45 1.14
C LEU A 22 -26.00 35.91 0.80
N SER A 23 -26.49 36.70 1.77
CA SER A 23 -26.76 38.13 1.58
C SER A 23 -25.48 38.93 1.35
N PHE A 24 -24.39 38.58 2.05
CA PHE A 24 -23.08 39.19 1.84
C PHE A 24 -22.50 38.81 0.46
N ALA A 25 -22.65 37.55 0.03
CA ALA A 25 -22.27 37.11 -1.31
C ALA A 25 -23.13 37.78 -2.41
N LEU A 26 -24.44 37.91 -2.21
CA LEU A 26 -25.37 38.62 -3.11
C LEU A 26 -25.10 40.13 -3.20
N SER A 27 -24.58 40.76 -2.14
CA SER A 27 -24.18 42.17 -2.16
C SER A 27 -22.89 42.43 -2.94
N LEU A 28 -22.00 41.43 -3.06
CA LEU A 28 -20.75 41.54 -3.82
C LEU A 28 -20.87 41.13 -5.29
N SER A 29 -21.97 40.49 -5.70
CA SER A 29 -22.15 39.94 -7.05
C SER A 29 -23.34 40.51 -7.82
N LEU A 30 -23.68 41.78 -7.60
CA LEU A 30 -24.67 42.50 -8.41
C LEU A 30 -24.08 42.94 -9.76
N SER A 31 -23.80 41.96 -10.60
CA SER A 31 -23.86 41.99 -12.06
C SER A 31 -23.24 40.68 -12.55
N VAL A 32 -23.81 40.09 -13.59
CA VAL A 32 -23.44 38.79 -14.20
C VAL A 32 -24.29 37.58 -13.73
N SER A 33 -25.41 37.42 -14.44
CA SER A 33 -26.04 36.16 -14.87
C SER A 33 -26.55 35.14 -13.85
N ILE A 34 -27.80 35.34 -13.43
CA ILE A 34 -28.72 34.28 -12.95
C ILE A 34 -29.27 33.42 -14.12
N SER A 35 -28.98 33.79 -15.37
CA SER A 35 -29.51 33.14 -16.57
C SER A 35 -29.17 31.64 -16.77
N PRO A 36 -27.98 31.11 -16.43
CA PRO A 36 -27.66 29.71 -16.72
C PRO A 36 -28.24 28.72 -15.68
N PHE A 37 -28.53 29.18 -14.46
CA PHE A 37 -29.08 28.33 -13.39
C PHE A 37 -30.54 27.97 -13.61
N LEU A 38 -31.35 28.91 -14.12
CA LEU A 38 -32.76 28.67 -14.41
C LEU A 38 -32.94 27.73 -15.62
N SER A 39 -32.08 27.85 -16.63
CA SER A 39 -32.10 26.99 -17.81
C SER A 39 -31.68 25.55 -17.50
N LEU A 40 -30.69 25.34 -16.64
CA LEU A 40 -30.23 24.01 -16.26
C LEU A 40 -31.23 23.29 -15.34
N TYR A 41 -31.87 24.02 -14.41
CA TYR A 41 -32.95 23.50 -13.57
C TYR A 41 -34.19 23.09 -14.40
N LEU A 42 -34.60 23.92 -15.37
CA LEU A 42 -35.74 23.61 -16.26
C LEU A 42 -35.44 22.46 -17.23
N TYR A 43 -34.20 22.32 -17.69
CA TYR A 43 -33.77 21.21 -18.53
C TYR A 43 -33.80 19.86 -17.78
N PHE A 44 -33.32 19.83 -16.53
CA PHE A 44 -33.32 18.59 -15.73
C PHE A 44 -34.69 18.28 -15.11
N SER A 45 -35.51 19.26 -14.75
CA SER A 45 -36.91 19.03 -14.35
C SER A 45 -37.77 18.42 -15.48
N SER A 46 -37.36 18.56 -16.74
CA SER A 46 -38.09 18.04 -17.89
C SER A 46 -37.57 16.70 -18.43
N THR A 47 -36.39 16.21 -18.02
CA THR A 47 -35.77 15.00 -18.61
C THR A 47 -35.16 14.03 -17.59
N LEU A 48 -36.02 13.40 -16.78
CA LEU A 48 -35.72 12.31 -15.83
C LEU A 48 -35.28 12.76 -14.43
N PHE A 49 -35.88 12.10 -13.43
CA PHE A 49 -35.77 12.23 -11.98
C PHE A 49 -36.79 13.17 -11.30
N LEU A 50 -37.82 12.57 -10.68
CA LEU A 50 -38.72 13.23 -9.73
C LEU A 50 -38.04 13.56 -8.38
N SER A 51 -36.80 13.10 -8.15
CA SER A 51 -35.96 13.54 -7.04
C SER A 51 -34.49 13.14 -7.31
N PRO A 52 -33.56 14.10 -7.48
CA PRO A 52 -32.16 13.76 -7.66
C PRO A 52 -31.53 13.28 -6.33
N PRO A 53 -30.60 12.32 -6.37
CA PRO A 53 -29.93 11.80 -5.18
C PRO A 53 -29.03 12.87 -4.51
N PRO A 54 -28.72 12.76 -3.20
CA PRO A 54 -27.90 13.74 -2.47
C PRO A 54 -26.52 14.00 -3.11
N SER A 55 -25.94 12.97 -3.75
CA SER A 55 -24.68 13.06 -4.50
C SER A 55 -24.74 14.03 -5.69
N PHE A 56 -25.93 14.22 -6.29
CA PHE A 56 -26.13 15.18 -7.38
C PHE A 56 -26.03 16.63 -6.88
N PHE A 57 -26.56 16.93 -5.69
CA PHE A 57 -26.44 18.26 -5.11
C PHE A 57 -25.00 18.59 -4.72
N LEU A 58 -24.24 17.61 -4.23
CA LEU A 58 -22.80 17.76 -4.00
C LEU A 58 -22.05 18.00 -5.31
N PHE A 59 -22.37 17.27 -6.37
CA PHE A 59 -21.80 17.48 -7.70
C PHE A 59 -22.07 18.91 -8.22
N VAL A 60 -23.31 19.39 -8.14
CA VAL A 60 -23.67 20.75 -8.58
C VAL A 60 -22.99 21.82 -7.71
N PHE A 61 -22.84 21.58 -6.41
CA PHE A 61 -22.14 22.48 -5.49
C PHE A 61 -20.65 22.60 -5.83
N PHE A 62 -19.94 21.48 -6.02
CA PHE A 62 -18.52 21.51 -6.39
C PHE A 62 -18.30 22.08 -7.79
N LEU A 63 -19.20 21.78 -8.74
CA LEU A 63 -19.17 22.38 -10.08
C LEU A 63 -19.34 23.90 -10.02
N SER A 64 -20.31 24.38 -9.24
CA SER A 64 -20.52 25.81 -8.99
C SER A 64 -19.30 26.47 -8.37
N LEU A 65 -18.74 25.87 -7.31
CA LEU A 65 -17.59 26.40 -6.59
C LEU A 65 -16.36 26.50 -7.50
N SER A 66 -16.11 25.46 -8.31
CA SER A 66 -15.00 25.43 -9.27
C SER A 66 -15.13 26.48 -10.38
N LEU A 67 -16.34 26.69 -10.93
CA LEU A 67 -16.62 27.72 -11.92
C LEU A 67 -16.49 29.13 -11.35
N SER A 68 -16.92 29.35 -10.11
CA SER A 68 -16.77 30.63 -9.41
C SER A 68 -15.30 30.95 -9.11
N LEU A 69 -14.51 29.96 -8.69
CA LEU A 69 -13.07 30.12 -8.47
C LEU A 69 -12.33 30.37 -9.79
N PHE A 70 -12.73 29.71 -10.87
CA PHE A 70 -12.19 29.93 -12.22
C PHE A 70 -12.50 31.34 -12.75
N ALA A 71 -13.74 31.82 -12.56
CA ALA A 71 -14.13 33.17 -12.92
C ALA A 71 -13.37 34.23 -12.09
N LEU A 72 -13.20 34.01 -10.79
CA LEU A 72 -12.43 34.88 -9.90
C LEU A 72 -10.96 34.95 -10.33
N TYR A 73 -10.37 33.82 -10.74
CA TYR A 73 -9.01 33.74 -11.26
C TYR A 73 -8.84 34.54 -12.56
N LEU A 74 -9.76 34.39 -13.52
CA LEU A 74 -9.75 35.16 -14.78
C LEU A 74 -9.87 36.67 -14.56
N THR A 75 -10.52 37.10 -13.47
CA THR A 75 -10.63 38.52 -13.12
C THR A 75 -9.45 39.06 -12.31
N CYS A 76 -8.67 38.20 -11.64
CA CYS A 76 -7.63 38.62 -10.68
C CYS A 76 -6.19 38.60 -11.23
N THR A 77 -5.91 38.01 -12.39
CA THR A 77 -4.54 37.99 -12.96
C THR A 77 -4.53 38.20 -14.48
N PRO A 78 -4.01 39.33 -15.01
CA PRO A 78 -4.00 39.60 -16.46
C PRO A 78 -2.85 38.92 -17.21
N SER A 79 -2.00 38.13 -16.57
CA SER A 79 -0.80 37.61 -17.23
C SER A 79 -0.37 36.27 -16.67
N HIS A 80 -0.23 35.31 -17.60
CA HIS A 80 0.25 33.94 -17.45
C HIS A 80 -0.72 32.95 -16.77
N SER A 81 -1.36 32.09 -17.57
CA SER A 81 -0.95 30.67 -17.67
C SER A 81 -2.01 29.79 -18.37
N LEU A 82 -1.77 29.46 -19.64
CA LEU A 82 -2.41 28.30 -20.31
C LEU A 82 -2.12 26.98 -19.57
N SER A 83 -1.02 26.95 -18.80
CA SER A 83 -0.56 25.81 -18.00
C SER A 83 -1.52 25.39 -16.87
N LEU A 84 -2.10 26.35 -16.13
CA LEU A 84 -2.91 26.02 -14.95
C LEU A 84 -4.35 25.64 -15.32
N ALA A 85 -4.91 26.27 -16.36
CA ALA A 85 -6.20 25.86 -16.93
C ALA A 85 -6.13 24.43 -17.50
N PHE A 86 -5.00 24.05 -18.10
CA PHE A 86 -4.76 22.69 -18.58
C PHE A 86 -4.69 21.68 -17.42
N LEU A 87 -3.94 22.00 -16.35
CA LEU A 87 -3.83 21.16 -15.15
C LEU A 87 -5.17 21.02 -14.40
N LEU A 88 -5.97 22.08 -14.33
CA LEU A 88 -7.31 22.03 -13.74
C LEU A 88 -8.27 21.20 -14.60
N SER A 89 -8.22 21.29 -15.93
CA SER A 89 -9.00 20.41 -16.80
C SER A 89 -8.57 18.93 -16.72
N LEU A 90 -7.28 18.68 -16.49
CA LEU A 90 -6.72 17.34 -16.33
C LEU A 90 -7.15 16.74 -14.98
N SER A 91 -7.13 17.54 -13.91
CA SER A 91 -7.67 17.13 -12.60
C SER A 91 -9.17 16.83 -12.66
N TYR A 92 -9.91 17.60 -13.47
CA TYR A 92 -11.34 17.41 -13.70
C TYR A 92 -11.62 16.15 -14.54
N SER A 93 -10.80 15.83 -15.54
CA SER A 93 -10.95 14.61 -16.35
C SER A 93 -10.66 13.34 -15.55
N VAL A 94 -9.65 13.38 -14.68
CA VAL A 94 -9.32 12.30 -13.74
C VAL A 94 -10.46 12.10 -12.74
N PHE A 95 -11.05 13.17 -12.22
CA PHE A 95 -12.20 13.10 -11.31
C PHE A 95 -13.45 12.51 -11.99
N LEU A 96 -13.76 12.92 -13.22
CA LEU A 96 -14.88 12.36 -14.00
C LEU A 96 -14.67 10.88 -14.37
N SER A 97 -13.43 10.46 -14.62
CA SER A 97 -13.09 9.06 -14.93
C SER A 97 -13.30 8.10 -13.75
N HIS A 98 -13.31 8.63 -12.52
CA HIS A 98 -13.56 7.84 -11.31
C HIS A 98 -15.05 7.67 -10.98
N PHE A 99 -15.93 8.52 -11.51
CA PHE A 99 -17.34 8.58 -11.09
C PHE A 99 -18.39 8.22 -12.16
N LEU A 100 -17.98 7.90 -13.40
CA LEU A 100 -18.91 7.46 -14.46
C LEU A 100 -18.47 6.11 -15.07
N PRO A 101 -19.36 5.09 -15.15
CA PRO A 101 -19.03 3.84 -15.81
C PRO A 101 -18.93 4.03 -17.34
N LEU A 102 -17.86 3.50 -17.94
CA LEU A 102 -17.58 3.54 -19.37
C LEU A 102 -18.68 2.85 -20.20
N SER A 103 -19.51 3.63 -20.87
CA SER A 103 -19.90 3.44 -22.27
C SER A 103 -20.71 4.64 -22.74
N LEU A 104 -20.38 5.20 -23.91
CA LEU A 104 -20.94 6.43 -24.52
C LEU A 104 -20.41 7.77 -23.96
N SER A 105 -19.14 8.11 -24.19
CA SER A 105 -18.78 9.55 -24.18
C SER A 105 -17.52 9.94 -24.97
N VAL A 106 -16.65 9.01 -25.38
CA VAL A 106 -15.41 9.37 -26.07
C VAL A 106 -15.66 10.09 -27.41
N SER A 107 -16.69 9.71 -28.18
CA SER A 107 -16.97 10.36 -29.48
C SER A 107 -17.60 11.76 -29.33
N HIS A 108 -18.43 11.98 -28.30
CA HIS A 108 -19.01 13.29 -28.02
C HIS A 108 -17.97 14.24 -27.40
N PHE A 109 -17.04 13.70 -26.60
CA PHE A 109 -15.93 14.46 -26.04
C PHE A 109 -14.94 14.90 -27.13
N LEU A 110 -14.57 14.01 -28.07
CA LEU A 110 -13.72 14.37 -29.21
C LEU A 110 -14.40 15.39 -30.14
N SER A 111 -15.73 15.30 -30.32
CA SER A 111 -16.50 16.29 -31.08
C SER A 111 -16.56 17.66 -30.39
N PHE A 112 -16.59 17.70 -29.05
CA PHE A 112 -16.56 18.93 -28.27
C PHE A 112 -15.16 19.57 -28.25
N CYS A 113 -14.11 18.77 -28.17
CA CYS A 113 -12.73 19.27 -28.26
C CYS A 113 -12.41 19.82 -29.65
N LEU A 114 -12.88 19.18 -30.73
CA LEU A 114 -12.69 19.70 -32.09
C LEU A 114 -13.45 21.01 -32.32
N SER A 115 -14.68 21.14 -31.81
CA SER A 115 -15.46 22.38 -31.95
C SER A 115 -14.89 23.52 -31.11
N TYR A 116 -14.32 23.23 -29.93
CA TYR A 116 -13.61 24.21 -29.11
C TYR A 116 -12.30 24.69 -29.77
N PHE A 117 -11.54 23.78 -30.41
CA PHE A 117 -10.29 24.14 -31.10
C PHE A 117 -10.52 25.01 -32.35
N LEU A 118 -11.62 24.76 -33.09
CA LEU A 118 -12.03 25.57 -34.25
C LEU A 118 -12.62 26.94 -33.86
N LEU A 119 -13.07 27.10 -32.60
CA LEU A 119 -13.55 28.37 -32.05
C LEU A 119 -12.40 29.30 -31.59
N LEU A 120 -11.23 28.74 -31.23
CA LEU A 120 -10.04 29.51 -30.83
C LEU A 120 -9.11 29.91 -31.99
N SER A 121 -9.26 29.32 -33.18
CA SER A 121 -8.39 29.62 -34.33
C SER A 121 -8.41 31.07 -34.84
N PRO A 122 -9.47 31.91 -34.67
CA PRO A 122 -9.42 33.30 -35.11
C PRO A 122 -8.64 34.25 -34.17
N LEU A 123 -8.31 33.84 -32.95
CA LEU A 123 -7.68 34.70 -31.93
C LEU A 123 -6.15 34.75 -32.01
N LEU A 124 -5.53 33.94 -32.87
CA LEU A 124 -4.06 33.85 -33.03
C LEU A 124 -3.51 34.68 -34.20
N SER A 125 -4.33 35.47 -34.88
CA SER A 125 -3.91 36.25 -36.04
C SER A 125 -4.33 37.71 -35.93
N SER A 126 -3.53 38.52 -35.24
CA SER A 126 -3.20 39.88 -35.69
C SER A 126 -1.90 40.41 -35.05
N PRO A 127 -1.06 41.13 -35.82
CA PRO A 127 0.25 41.62 -35.39
C PRO A 127 0.11 43.01 -34.75
N LEU A 128 1.05 43.47 -33.90
CA LEU A 128 1.44 44.90 -33.75
C LEU A 128 2.55 45.13 -32.68
N LEU A 129 3.62 45.82 -33.12
CA LEU A 129 4.65 46.62 -32.41
C LEU A 129 5.62 45.90 -31.42
N SER A 130 6.88 45.59 -31.79
CA SER A 130 8.08 46.45 -31.97
C SER A 130 8.88 46.73 -30.68
N SER A 131 10.13 46.24 -30.67
CA SER A 131 11.30 46.51 -29.79
C SER A 131 11.63 48.02 -29.62
N PRO A 132 12.57 48.51 -28.74
CA PRO A 132 13.83 47.85 -28.29
C PRO A 132 14.41 48.24 -26.89
N LEU A 133 15.63 47.73 -26.58
CA LEU A 133 16.62 48.19 -25.56
C LEU A 133 16.35 47.74 -24.10
N LEU A 134 17.30 47.43 -23.19
CA LEU A 134 18.77 47.49 -23.11
C LEU A 134 19.24 46.64 -21.89
N SER A 135 20.48 46.16 -21.93
CA SER A 135 21.44 45.98 -20.80
C SER A 135 21.16 45.03 -19.61
N SER A 136 22.04 44.02 -19.49
CA SER A 136 22.60 43.35 -18.28
C SER A 136 23.10 44.37 -17.21
N PRO A 137 23.46 44.03 -15.93
CA PRO A 137 24.10 42.76 -15.48
C PRO A 137 23.84 42.28 -14.01
N LEU A 138 24.44 41.11 -13.69
CA LEU A 138 25.06 40.66 -12.42
C LEU A 138 24.47 41.10 -11.06
N ILE A 139 24.24 40.15 -10.13
CA ILE A 139 24.71 40.21 -8.73
C ILE A 139 24.78 38.80 -8.11
N SER A 140 25.85 38.63 -7.36
CA SER A 140 26.37 37.57 -6.52
C SER A 140 25.57 37.24 -5.24
N SER A 141 25.75 35.99 -4.77
CA SER A 141 25.68 35.38 -3.42
C SER A 141 25.87 36.33 -2.20
N PRO A 142 25.50 36.03 -0.91
CA PRO A 142 25.67 34.72 -0.22
C PRO A 142 24.74 34.35 1.01
N LEU A 143 24.89 33.11 1.49
CA LEU A 143 24.94 32.59 2.88
C LEU A 143 23.84 32.83 3.97
N LEU A 144 23.50 31.70 4.62
CA LEU A 144 23.26 31.44 6.06
C LEU A 144 21.89 31.72 6.71
N SER A 145 21.22 30.66 7.20
CA SER A 145 20.96 30.42 8.65
C SER A 145 20.04 29.21 8.91
N SER A 146 20.58 28.26 9.70
CA SER A 146 20.02 27.38 10.76
C SER A 146 18.50 27.04 10.89
N PRO A 147 18.17 25.86 11.49
CA PRO A 147 16.94 25.10 11.26
C PRO A 147 15.81 25.44 12.26
N PRO A 148 14.55 25.03 11.99
CA PRO A 148 13.57 24.88 13.05
C PRO A 148 13.65 23.49 13.68
N GLN A 149 13.68 23.48 15.01
CA GLN A 149 13.46 22.34 15.87
C GLN A 149 12.00 21.87 15.80
N GLY A 150 11.81 20.55 15.94
CA GLY A 150 10.72 19.96 16.72
C GLY A 150 9.41 19.74 15.97
N TRP A 151 9.24 18.55 15.40
CA TRP A 151 7.94 17.87 15.30
C TRP A 151 8.14 16.37 15.53
N THR A 152 7.64 15.89 16.66
CA THR A 152 7.22 14.51 16.87
C THR A 152 5.91 14.32 16.10
N GLU A 153 5.94 13.61 14.99
CA GLU A 153 4.74 13.08 14.35
C GLU A 153 4.93 11.59 14.02
N SER A 154 4.01 10.82 14.57
CA SER A 154 3.70 9.43 14.30
C SER A 154 3.69 9.11 12.80
N LEU A 155 4.39 8.03 12.46
CA LEU A 155 4.46 7.40 11.14
C LEU A 155 3.06 7.19 10.54
N PRO A 156 2.75 7.74 9.35
CA PRO A 156 1.63 7.26 8.56
C PRO A 156 2.07 6.02 7.78
N LEU A 157 1.32 4.93 7.97
CA LEU A 157 1.37 3.72 7.13
C LEU A 157 1.32 4.11 5.65
N SER A 158 2.39 3.82 4.91
CA SER A 158 2.47 4.09 3.48
C SER A 158 1.61 3.11 2.69
N GLU A 159 0.75 3.66 1.83
CA GLU A 159 -0.02 2.92 0.85
C GLU A 159 0.93 2.29 -0.20
N HIS A 160 1.12 0.98 -0.13
CA HIS A 160 1.96 0.25 -1.10
C HIS A 160 1.22 0.06 -2.44
N TYR A 161 1.82 0.59 -3.51
CA TYR A 161 1.46 0.29 -4.89
C TYR A 161 1.88 -1.16 -5.23
N ALA A 162 0.92 -1.95 -5.68
CA ALA A 162 1.16 -3.33 -6.14
C ALA A 162 1.87 -3.33 -7.49
N VAL A 163 3.09 -3.87 -7.53
CA VAL A 163 3.79 -4.22 -8.78
C VAL A 163 3.16 -5.48 -9.37
N GLU A 164 2.92 -5.44 -10.68
CA GLU A 164 2.23 -6.45 -11.47
C GLU A 164 3.02 -7.77 -11.53
N TRP A 165 2.41 -8.87 -11.10
CA TRP A 165 2.99 -10.22 -11.18
C TRP A 165 3.04 -10.71 -12.63
N ARG A 166 4.25 -10.87 -13.18
CA ARG A 166 4.50 -11.63 -14.41
C ARG A 166 5.60 -12.66 -14.17
N GLU A 167 5.20 -13.91 -13.95
CA GLU A 167 6.09 -15.07 -14.08
C GLU A 167 6.10 -15.53 -15.55
N SER A 168 7.27 -15.91 -16.06
CA SER A 168 7.42 -16.68 -17.29
C SER A 168 8.13 -17.97 -16.96
N SER A 169 7.41 -19.09 -17.00
CA SER A 169 7.95 -20.45 -16.84
C SER A 169 8.02 -21.14 -18.21
N SER A 170 9.20 -21.67 -18.52
CA SER A 170 9.40 -22.56 -19.66
C SER A 170 9.04 -23.99 -19.24
N THR A 171 8.37 -24.73 -20.12
CA THR A 171 7.78 -26.05 -19.83
C THR A 171 8.81 -27.16 -20.04
N GLY A 172 9.02 -28.00 -19.02
CA GLY A 172 9.82 -29.23 -19.08
C GLY A 172 9.11 -30.36 -18.33
N ALA A 173 9.07 -31.55 -18.93
CA ALA A 173 8.16 -32.64 -18.57
C ALA A 173 8.59 -33.52 -17.36
N ARG A 174 7.56 -33.93 -16.64
CA ARG A 174 7.35 -34.98 -15.62
C ARG A 174 8.36 -36.15 -15.52
N GLY A 175 8.76 -36.48 -14.29
CA GLY A 175 9.23 -37.79 -13.84
C GLY A 175 8.93 -37.99 -12.36
N SER A 176 8.23 -39.07 -12.00
CA SER A 176 7.76 -39.38 -10.64
C SER A 176 8.60 -40.50 -10.05
N GLU A 177 9.21 -40.28 -8.89
CA GLU A 177 9.70 -41.37 -8.03
C GLU A 177 9.34 -41.10 -6.56
N ARG A 178 8.75 -42.11 -5.94
CA ARG A 178 8.34 -42.16 -4.53
C ARG A 178 9.50 -42.68 -3.69
N THR A 179 9.70 -42.08 -2.52
CA THR A 179 10.38 -42.76 -1.41
C THR A 179 9.57 -42.57 -0.13
N GLN A 180 9.33 -43.67 0.58
CA GLN A 180 8.54 -43.76 1.82
C GLN A 180 9.42 -43.55 3.06
N GLY A 181 8.80 -43.02 4.13
CA GLY A 181 9.10 -43.42 5.51
C GLY A 181 9.51 -42.30 6.47
N GLY A 182 8.53 -41.70 7.15
CA GLY A 182 8.72 -40.84 8.32
C GLY A 182 7.35 -40.39 8.85
N GLU A 183 7.12 -40.51 10.14
CA GLU A 183 5.83 -40.33 10.84
C GLU A 183 5.01 -39.12 10.34
N GLU A 184 3.91 -39.40 9.63
CA GLU A 184 3.01 -38.41 9.05
C GLU A 184 2.23 -37.69 10.16
N GLY A 185 2.71 -36.51 10.55
CA GLY A 185 1.79 -35.46 10.98
C GLY A 185 0.79 -35.25 9.84
N THR A 186 -0.50 -35.43 10.12
CA THR A 186 -1.58 -35.37 9.12
C THR A 186 -1.43 -34.11 8.28
N MET A 187 -1.01 -34.25 7.01
CA MET A 187 -0.88 -33.10 6.12
C MET A 187 -2.24 -32.42 5.97
N ALA A 188 -2.26 -31.09 6.00
CA ALA A 188 -3.48 -30.30 5.86
C ALA A 188 -4.06 -30.46 4.45
N VAL A 189 -4.92 -31.46 4.23
CA VAL A 189 -5.57 -31.70 2.93
C VAL A 189 -6.60 -30.60 2.66
N PHE A 190 -6.73 -30.17 1.40
CA PHE A 190 -7.79 -29.26 0.97
C PHE A 190 -9.17 -29.90 1.22
N LYS A 191 -9.93 -29.32 2.15
CA LYS A 191 -11.27 -29.77 2.52
C LYS A 191 -12.33 -29.03 1.68
N PRO A 192 -13.24 -29.74 1.00
CA PRO A 192 -14.32 -29.12 0.22
C PRO A 192 -15.52 -28.69 1.07
N GLU A 193 -15.49 -28.98 2.37
CA GLU A 193 -16.52 -28.63 3.35
C GLU A 193 -16.51 -27.12 3.64
N ASN A 194 -17.60 -26.58 4.19
CA ASN A 194 -17.57 -25.18 4.63
C ASN A 194 -16.78 -25.06 5.92
N VAL A 195 -15.95 -24.02 6.02
CA VAL A 195 -15.16 -23.76 7.24
C VAL A 195 -16.08 -23.60 8.45
N GLU A 196 -17.28 -23.03 8.28
CA GLU A 196 -18.25 -22.79 9.34
C GLU A 196 -18.83 -24.07 9.97
N ASP A 197 -18.73 -25.20 9.26
CA ASP A 197 -19.18 -26.51 9.75
C ASP A 197 -18.27 -27.03 10.88
N LEU A 198 -16.97 -26.70 10.81
CA LEU A 198 -15.96 -27.16 11.78
C LEU A 198 -15.46 -26.04 12.71
N TYR A 199 -15.57 -24.78 12.28
CA TYR A 199 -15.08 -23.61 13.00
C TYR A 199 -16.16 -22.56 13.19
N GLU A 200 -16.15 -21.89 14.34
CA GLU A 200 -16.89 -20.66 14.58
C GLU A 200 -16.00 -19.47 14.19
N VAL A 201 -16.47 -18.64 13.26
CA VAL A 201 -15.70 -17.49 12.75
C VAL A 201 -15.99 -16.25 13.59
N GLY A 202 -14.94 -15.70 14.19
CA GLY A 202 -14.96 -14.58 15.13
C GLY A 202 -14.58 -13.23 14.52
N VAL A 203 -13.88 -12.42 15.31
CA VAL A 203 -13.51 -11.04 14.95
C VAL A 203 -12.44 -10.99 13.86
N VAL A 204 -12.36 -9.86 13.15
CA VAL A 204 -11.28 -9.61 12.19
C VAL A 204 -10.02 -9.23 12.96
N LEU A 205 -8.94 -9.96 12.72
CA LEU A 205 -7.60 -9.71 13.30
C LEU A 205 -6.77 -8.81 12.37
N GLY A 206 -6.95 -8.96 11.06
CA GLY A 206 -6.24 -8.17 10.05
C GLY A 206 -6.96 -8.19 8.70
N SER A 207 -6.73 -7.18 7.88
CA SER A 207 -7.27 -7.08 6.52
C SER A 207 -6.15 -6.77 5.54
N GLY A 208 -6.00 -7.60 4.52
CA GLY A 208 -5.04 -7.40 3.44
C GLY A 208 -5.75 -7.18 2.10
N HIS A 209 -4.96 -6.92 1.05
CA HIS A 209 -5.49 -6.65 -0.29
C HIS A 209 -6.36 -7.79 -0.84
N PHE A 210 -6.01 -9.04 -0.51
CA PHE A 210 -6.63 -10.23 -1.10
C PHE A 210 -7.62 -10.94 -0.18
N GLY A 211 -7.79 -10.47 1.06
CA GLY A 211 -8.49 -11.26 2.06
C GLY A 211 -8.50 -10.66 3.46
N GLN A 212 -9.07 -11.41 4.39
CA GLN A 212 -9.11 -11.04 5.81
C GLN A 212 -8.59 -12.18 6.66
N VAL A 213 -7.88 -11.84 7.73
CA VAL A 213 -7.53 -12.77 8.80
C VAL A 213 -8.54 -12.59 9.92
N ARG A 214 -9.18 -13.67 10.34
CA ARG A 214 -10.18 -13.66 11.42
C ARG A 214 -9.81 -14.66 12.49
N GLU A 215 -10.14 -14.36 13.75
CA GLU A 215 -10.10 -15.37 14.80
C GLU A 215 -11.11 -16.46 14.45
N VAL A 216 -10.74 -17.72 14.61
CA VAL A 216 -11.64 -18.85 14.43
C VAL A 216 -11.51 -19.81 15.61
N ARG A 217 -12.63 -20.42 16.01
CA ARG A 217 -12.67 -21.35 17.13
C ARG A 217 -13.14 -22.71 16.65
N GLU A 218 -12.32 -23.72 16.85
CA GLU A 218 -12.67 -25.10 16.48
C GLU A 218 -13.85 -25.58 17.34
N ARG A 219 -14.92 -26.06 16.68
CA ARG A 219 -16.16 -26.41 17.39
C ARG A 219 -16.03 -27.62 18.30
N CYS A 220 -15.22 -28.61 17.92
CA CYS A 220 -15.09 -29.85 18.68
C CYS A 220 -14.21 -29.71 19.94
N SER A 221 -13.13 -28.93 19.86
CA SER A 221 -12.16 -28.77 20.94
C SER A 221 -12.31 -27.44 21.70
N GLY A 222 -12.95 -26.45 21.09
CA GLY A 222 -12.98 -25.08 21.57
C GLY A 222 -11.66 -24.32 21.40
N ALA A 223 -10.63 -24.92 20.76
CA ALA A 223 -9.32 -24.31 20.55
C ALA A 223 -9.41 -23.13 19.56
N ARG A 224 -8.60 -22.10 19.81
CA ARG A 224 -8.57 -20.87 19.01
C ARG A 224 -7.44 -20.92 17.98
N TRP A 225 -7.73 -20.42 16.80
CA TRP A 225 -6.87 -20.38 15.62
C TRP A 225 -7.10 -19.07 14.87
N ALA A 226 -6.30 -18.80 13.84
CA ALA A 226 -6.56 -17.74 12.88
C ALA A 226 -6.96 -18.36 11.53
N GLY A 227 -7.99 -17.81 10.89
CA GLY A 227 -8.39 -18.16 9.53
C GLY A 227 -8.00 -17.05 8.56
N LYS A 228 -7.12 -17.34 7.59
CA LYS A 228 -6.76 -16.44 6.47
C LYS A 228 -7.71 -16.72 5.30
N PHE A 229 -8.73 -15.88 5.13
CA PHE A 229 -9.77 -16.00 4.10
C PHE A 229 -9.32 -15.27 2.82
N LEU A 230 -8.91 -16.03 1.80
CA LEU A 230 -8.28 -15.53 0.57
C LEU A 230 -9.24 -15.64 -0.61
N LYS A 231 -9.56 -14.50 -1.24
CA LYS A 231 -10.42 -14.48 -2.43
C LYS A 231 -9.66 -14.97 -3.65
N ILE A 232 -10.23 -15.93 -4.38
CA ILE A 232 -9.65 -16.48 -5.60
C ILE A 232 -10.21 -15.77 -6.84
N ARG A 233 -9.31 -15.40 -7.74
CA ARG A 233 -9.62 -14.71 -9.00
C ARG A 233 -10.56 -15.56 -9.86
N ARG A 234 -11.68 -14.96 -10.26
CA ARG A 234 -12.65 -15.58 -11.17
C ARG A 234 -12.29 -15.25 -12.63
N GLY A 235 -11.33 -16.00 -13.17
CA GLY A 235 -10.95 -15.96 -14.60
C GLY A 235 -9.89 -14.90 -14.97
N ALA A 236 -9.29 -15.09 -16.14
CA ALA A 236 -8.11 -14.32 -16.61
C ALA A 236 -8.35 -12.81 -16.78
N GLY A 237 -9.60 -12.33 -16.86
CA GLY A 237 -9.92 -10.91 -17.01
C GLY A 237 -10.16 -10.14 -15.70
N CYS A 238 -10.36 -10.82 -14.58
CA CYS A 238 -10.74 -10.17 -13.32
C CYS A 238 -9.49 -9.72 -12.54
N ARG A 239 -9.33 -8.44 -12.22
CA ARG A 239 -8.17 -7.97 -11.43
C ARG A 239 -8.28 -8.23 -9.92
N LEU A 240 -9.41 -8.74 -9.45
CA LEU A 240 -9.70 -8.95 -8.04
C LEU A 240 -9.44 -10.41 -7.62
N GLY A 241 -8.70 -10.60 -6.53
CA GLY A 241 -8.36 -11.90 -5.95
C GLY A 241 -7.03 -12.48 -6.44
N MET A 242 -6.55 -13.51 -5.74
CA MET A 242 -5.30 -14.19 -6.03
C MET A 242 -5.47 -15.28 -7.08
N GLU A 243 -4.39 -15.57 -7.81
CA GLU A 243 -4.34 -16.80 -8.60
C GLU A 243 -4.29 -18.01 -7.66
N ARG A 244 -5.10 -19.04 -7.97
CA ARG A 244 -5.20 -20.25 -7.15
C ARG A 244 -3.83 -20.89 -6.88
N LYS A 245 -2.98 -20.93 -7.90
CA LYS A 245 -1.62 -21.50 -7.83
C LYS A 245 -0.73 -20.80 -6.80
N CYS A 246 -0.89 -19.49 -6.59
CA CYS A 246 -0.11 -18.77 -5.58
C CYS A 246 -0.49 -19.23 -4.17
N VAL A 247 -1.79 -19.43 -3.92
CA VAL A 247 -2.29 -19.92 -2.62
C VAL A 247 -1.93 -21.39 -2.41
N GLU A 248 -2.02 -22.21 -3.46
CA GLU A 248 -1.58 -23.62 -3.42
C GLU A 248 -0.08 -23.71 -3.06
N ARG A 249 0.76 -22.84 -3.64
CA ARG A 249 2.19 -22.74 -3.31
C ARG A 249 2.43 -22.36 -1.84
N GLU A 250 1.71 -21.37 -1.31
CA GLU A 250 1.78 -21.00 0.12
C GLU A 250 1.43 -22.18 1.03
N VAL A 251 0.34 -22.91 0.69
CA VAL A 251 -0.09 -24.11 1.43
C VAL A 251 0.99 -25.21 1.38
N GLU A 252 1.52 -25.52 0.20
CA GLU A 252 2.56 -26.54 0.03
C GLU A 252 3.82 -26.20 0.82
N VAL A 253 4.23 -24.94 0.85
CA VAL A 253 5.36 -24.48 1.67
C VAL A 253 5.05 -24.72 3.15
N LEU A 254 3.93 -24.17 3.65
CA LEU A 254 3.57 -24.24 5.06
C LEU A 254 3.37 -25.68 5.56
N GLN A 255 2.83 -26.58 4.74
CA GLN A 255 2.67 -28.00 5.09
C GLN A 255 4.01 -28.69 5.39
N THR A 256 5.11 -28.23 4.80
CA THR A 256 6.43 -28.84 4.99
C THR A 256 7.25 -28.18 6.08
N LEU A 257 6.77 -27.07 6.64
CA LEU A 257 7.45 -26.29 7.66
C LEU A 257 6.83 -26.53 9.03
N GLN A 258 7.58 -27.17 9.92
CA GLN A 258 7.21 -27.35 11.32
C GLN A 258 8.38 -26.94 12.21
N HIS A 259 8.31 -25.72 12.73
CA HIS A 259 9.36 -25.14 13.54
C HIS A 259 8.78 -24.15 14.55
N GLN A 260 9.37 -24.04 15.74
CA GLN A 260 8.85 -23.16 16.81
C GLN A 260 8.76 -21.69 16.38
N ASN A 261 9.69 -21.22 15.53
CA ASN A 261 9.76 -19.84 15.05
C ASN A 261 9.05 -19.59 13.70
N ILE A 262 8.26 -20.55 13.22
CA ILE A 262 7.46 -20.43 11.99
C ILE A 262 6.00 -20.71 12.34
N MET A 263 5.08 -19.92 11.78
CA MET A 263 3.65 -20.14 11.94
C MET A 263 3.23 -21.52 11.43
N ALA A 264 2.48 -22.28 12.24
CA ALA A 264 1.97 -23.58 11.82
C ALA A 264 0.69 -23.45 10.98
N LEU A 265 0.56 -24.27 9.93
CA LEU A 265 -0.68 -24.52 9.21
C LEU A 265 -1.39 -25.75 9.80
N LYS A 266 -2.68 -25.61 10.09
CA LYS A 266 -3.51 -26.68 10.64
C LYS A 266 -4.40 -27.32 9.58
N ASP A 267 -5.23 -26.53 8.91
CA ASP A 267 -6.25 -27.00 7.97
C ASP A 267 -6.33 -26.04 6.78
N VAL A 268 -6.83 -26.55 5.64
CA VAL A 268 -7.12 -25.74 4.46
C VAL A 268 -8.52 -26.09 3.96
N PHE A 269 -9.36 -25.06 3.79
CA PHE A 269 -10.69 -25.19 3.21
C PHE A 269 -10.74 -24.50 1.87
N GLU A 270 -11.46 -25.09 0.92
CA GLU A 270 -11.47 -24.62 -0.45
C GLU A 270 -12.88 -24.60 -1.02
N SER A 271 -13.20 -23.46 -1.65
CA SER A 271 -14.40 -23.29 -2.45
C SER A 271 -14.04 -22.82 -3.87
N ARG A 272 -15.06 -22.56 -4.69
CA ARG A 272 -14.87 -22.00 -6.04
C ARG A 272 -14.35 -20.56 -6.02
N ALA A 273 -14.54 -19.83 -4.93
CA ALA A 273 -14.31 -18.38 -4.88
C ALA A 273 -13.34 -17.95 -3.79
N GLU A 274 -13.04 -18.83 -2.84
CA GLU A 274 -12.27 -18.52 -1.65
C GLU A 274 -11.52 -19.76 -1.19
N ILE A 275 -10.30 -19.56 -0.68
CA ILE A 275 -9.53 -20.56 0.07
C ILE A 275 -9.31 -20.01 1.47
N VAL A 276 -9.48 -20.84 2.50
CA VAL A 276 -9.30 -20.46 3.91
C VAL A 276 -8.20 -21.32 4.52
N LEU A 277 -7.11 -20.68 4.94
CA LEU A 277 -6.03 -21.35 5.68
C LEU A 277 -6.30 -21.19 7.18
N ILE A 278 -6.43 -22.29 7.91
CA ILE A 278 -6.46 -22.29 9.37
C ILE A 278 -5.03 -22.42 9.87
N VAL A 279 -4.53 -21.37 10.49
CA VAL A 279 -3.15 -21.24 10.95
C VAL A 279 -3.10 -20.95 12.45
N GLU A 280 -1.92 -21.13 13.03
CA GLU A 280 -1.62 -20.77 14.42
C GLU A 280 -2.06 -19.33 14.74
N LEU A 281 -2.81 -19.17 15.83
CA LEU A 281 -3.19 -17.85 16.32
C LEU A 281 -2.02 -17.21 17.06
N ILE A 282 -1.47 -16.14 16.51
CA ILE A 282 -0.35 -15.39 17.08
C ILE A 282 -0.89 -14.05 17.60
N SER A 283 -0.81 -13.84 18.92
CA SER A 283 -1.51 -12.74 19.60
C SER A 283 -0.60 -11.75 20.33
N GLY A 284 0.73 -11.89 20.23
CA GLY A 284 1.69 -10.98 20.86
C GLY A 284 1.98 -9.70 20.07
N GLY A 285 1.35 -9.50 18.92
CA GLY A 285 1.61 -8.33 18.07
C GLY A 285 2.94 -8.41 17.32
N GLU A 286 3.32 -7.30 16.69
CA GLU A 286 4.55 -7.18 15.93
C GLU A 286 5.75 -7.00 16.85
N LEU A 287 6.89 -7.61 16.50
CA LEU A 287 8.14 -7.48 17.29
C LEU A 287 8.56 -6.01 17.42
N PHE A 288 8.41 -5.24 16.36
CA PHE A 288 8.88 -3.86 16.31
C PHE A 288 8.03 -2.92 17.17
N ASP A 289 6.72 -3.14 17.26
CA ASP A 289 5.84 -2.42 18.21
C ASP A 289 6.24 -2.72 19.66
N PHE A 290 6.47 -4.00 19.98
CA PHE A 290 6.90 -4.42 21.32
C PHE A 290 8.23 -3.78 21.73
N ILE A 291 9.15 -3.61 20.78
CA ILE A 291 10.44 -2.96 21.03
C ILE A 291 10.28 -1.43 21.12
N ALA A 292 9.41 -0.83 20.32
CA ALA A 292 9.13 0.60 20.38
C ALA A 292 8.50 1.02 21.72
N GLU A 293 7.79 0.12 22.40
CA GLU A 293 7.26 0.35 23.75
C GLU A 293 8.34 0.28 24.86
N LYS A 294 9.53 -0.27 24.57
CA LYS A 294 10.63 -0.33 25.55
C LYS A 294 11.39 1.00 25.61
N GLU A 295 11.79 1.42 26.81
CA GLU A 295 12.62 2.63 27.00
C GLU A 295 14.01 2.50 26.34
N SER A 296 14.54 1.27 26.28
CA SER A 296 15.78 0.96 25.57
C SER A 296 15.84 -0.53 25.22
N LEU A 297 16.49 -0.84 24.09
CA LEU A 297 16.82 -2.20 23.67
C LEU A 297 18.34 -2.38 23.72
N SER A 298 18.82 -3.30 24.53
CA SER A 298 20.24 -3.65 24.53
C SER A 298 20.59 -4.55 23.34
N GLU A 299 21.86 -4.52 22.88
CA GLU A 299 22.33 -5.46 21.84
C GLU A 299 22.12 -6.93 22.27
N SER A 300 22.26 -7.23 23.56
CA SER A 300 22.03 -8.59 24.06
C SER A 300 20.57 -9.04 23.87
N GLU A 301 19.60 -8.15 24.06
CA GLU A 301 18.19 -8.44 23.80
C GLU A 301 17.92 -8.53 22.29
N ALA A 302 18.48 -7.61 21.50
CA ALA A 302 18.38 -7.65 20.05
C ALA A 302 18.89 -9.00 19.49
N ILE A 303 20.03 -9.48 20.00
CA ILE A 303 20.60 -10.79 19.65
C ILE A 303 19.64 -11.93 19.98
N GLN A 304 18.90 -11.86 21.09
CA GLN A 304 17.93 -12.91 21.45
C GLN A 304 16.80 -13.01 20.42
N PHE A 305 16.25 -11.88 19.96
CA PHE A 305 15.24 -11.87 18.90
C PHE A 305 15.82 -12.31 17.55
N LEU A 306 16.96 -11.75 17.15
CA LEU A 306 17.63 -12.11 15.88
C LEU A 306 17.96 -13.60 15.81
N LYS A 307 18.40 -14.20 16.92
CA LYS A 307 18.68 -15.64 16.97
C LYS A 307 17.44 -16.48 16.69
N GLN A 308 16.29 -16.09 17.23
CA GLN A 308 15.03 -16.79 16.99
C GLN A 308 14.58 -16.67 15.52
N ILE A 309 14.71 -15.48 14.93
CA ILE A 309 14.40 -15.25 13.50
C ILE A 309 15.33 -16.11 12.65
N LEU A 310 16.64 -16.05 12.89
CA LEU A 310 17.64 -16.82 12.14
C LEU A 310 17.48 -18.33 12.31
N GLN A 311 16.97 -18.82 13.44
CA GLN A 311 16.63 -20.23 13.60
C GLN A 311 15.48 -20.64 12.67
N GLY A 312 14.43 -19.82 12.56
CA GLY A 312 13.36 -20.03 11.59
C GLY A 312 13.86 -19.97 10.14
N VAL A 313 14.64 -18.94 9.81
CA VAL A 313 15.24 -18.75 8.47
C VAL A 313 16.14 -19.94 8.09
N SER A 314 17.05 -20.34 8.99
CA SER A 314 17.94 -21.48 8.77
C SER A 314 17.15 -22.77 8.54
N TYR A 315 16.08 -23.00 9.29
CA TYR A 315 15.22 -24.16 9.11
C TYR A 315 14.55 -24.19 7.72
N MET A 316 13.94 -23.10 7.27
CA MET A 316 13.32 -23.07 5.93
C MET A 316 14.36 -23.16 4.81
N HIS A 317 15.52 -22.51 4.96
CA HIS A 317 16.63 -22.59 4.00
C HIS A 317 17.18 -24.03 3.89
N SER A 318 17.22 -24.78 4.99
CA SER A 318 17.63 -26.20 4.98
C SER A 318 16.68 -27.09 4.16
N LYS A 319 15.46 -26.62 3.90
CA LYS A 319 14.45 -27.26 3.03
C LYS A 319 14.38 -26.64 1.65
N HIS A 320 15.37 -25.82 1.28
CA HIS A 320 15.44 -25.07 0.02
C HIS A 320 14.22 -24.16 -0.20
N ILE A 321 13.72 -23.53 0.87
CA ILE A 321 12.62 -22.57 0.79
C ILE A 321 13.17 -21.18 1.13
N GLY A 322 12.97 -20.22 0.23
CA GLY A 322 13.13 -18.79 0.54
C GLY A 322 11.78 -18.14 0.85
N HIS A 323 11.76 -17.16 1.75
CA HIS A 323 10.54 -16.45 2.15
C HIS A 323 10.21 -15.27 1.24
N PHE A 324 11.22 -14.49 0.82
CA PHE A 324 11.14 -13.34 -0.09
C PHE A 324 10.27 -12.16 0.36
N ASP A 325 9.81 -12.16 1.61
CA ASP A 325 9.03 -11.05 2.19
C ASP A 325 9.35 -10.93 3.69
N LEU A 326 10.61 -11.14 4.07
CA LEU A 326 11.05 -10.90 5.44
C LEU A 326 11.09 -9.39 5.70
N LYS A 327 10.25 -8.95 6.63
CA LYS A 327 10.11 -7.55 7.03
C LYS A 327 9.53 -7.47 8.45
N PRO A 328 9.71 -6.35 9.17
CA PRO A 328 9.17 -6.11 10.51
C PRO A 328 7.74 -6.62 10.73
N GLU A 329 6.86 -6.34 9.78
CA GLU A 329 5.42 -6.64 9.81
C GLU A 329 5.16 -8.17 9.79
N ASN A 330 6.09 -8.96 9.25
CA ASN A 330 6.00 -10.41 9.17
C ASN A 330 6.75 -11.13 10.30
N ILE A 331 7.24 -10.38 11.30
CA ILE A 331 7.90 -10.92 12.50
C ILE A 331 7.03 -10.60 13.72
N MET A 332 6.24 -11.60 14.14
CA MET A 332 5.31 -11.45 15.26
C MET A 332 5.81 -12.13 16.53
N LEU A 333 5.18 -11.80 17.65
CA LEU A 333 5.42 -12.42 18.95
C LEU A 333 4.28 -13.37 19.31
N SER A 334 4.60 -14.52 19.90
CA SER A 334 3.60 -15.46 20.41
C SER A 334 2.73 -14.85 21.51
N SER A 335 3.35 -14.01 22.35
CA SER A 335 2.73 -13.29 23.46
C SER A 335 3.47 -11.98 23.72
N ASN A 336 2.78 -10.93 24.15
CA ASN A 336 3.39 -9.67 24.59
C ASN A 336 3.48 -9.53 26.11
N THR A 337 3.01 -10.52 26.87
CA THR A 337 2.99 -10.47 28.34
C THR A 337 4.25 -11.08 28.97
N LEU A 338 5.04 -11.80 28.18
CA LEU A 338 6.30 -12.40 28.61
C LEU A 338 7.47 -11.43 28.41
N PRO A 339 8.48 -11.45 29.28
CA PRO A 339 9.64 -10.57 29.18
C PRO A 339 10.54 -10.90 27.97
N ASN A 340 10.58 -12.17 27.58
CA ASN A 340 11.30 -12.65 26.40
C ASN A 340 10.37 -13.56 25.58
N PRO A 341 9.50 -12.98 24.75
CA PRO A 341 8.51 -13.74 24.00
C PRO A 341 9.11 -14.48 22.81
N ASP A 342 8.44 -15.56 22.41
CA ASP A 342 8.86 -16.34 21.25
C ASP A 342 8.50 -15.60 19.96
N VAL A 343 9.43 -15.54 19.02
CA VAL A 343 9.24 -14.96 17.69
C VAL A 343 8.62 -15.98 16.75
N LYS A 344 7.67 -15.52 15.93
CA LYS A 344 7.01 -16.26 14.86
C LYS A 344 7.14 -15.50 13.55
N ILE A 345 7.74 -16.16 12.56
CA ILE A 345 7.72 -15.70 11.16
C ILE A 345 6.36 -16.07 10.57
N ILE A 346 5.69 -15.10 9.96
CA ILE A 346 4.36 -15.23 9.37
C ILE A 346 4.37 -14.83 7.88
N ASP A 347 3.23 -15.06 7.22
CA ASP A 347 2.94 -14.69 5.83
C ASP A 347 3.89 -15.27 4.75
N PHE A 348 3.62 -16.51 4.36
CA PHE A 348 4.39 -17.25 3.35
C PHE A 348 3.83 -17.08 1.94
N GLY A 349 3.02 -16.05 1.69
CA GLY A 349 2.38 -15.82 0.39
C GLY A 349 3.34 -15.60 -0.78
N MET A 350 4.59 -15.21 -0.48
CA MET A 350 5.68 -15.06 -1.45
C MET A 350 6.73 -16.17 -1.41
N ALA A 351 6.60 -17.09 -0.46
CA ALA A 351 7.62 -18.12 -0.25
C ALA A 351 7.69 -19.06 -1.46
N HIS A 352 8.90 -19.51 -1.75
CA HIS A 352 9.16 -20.37 -2.90
C HIS A 352 10.16 -21.47 -2.53
N ARG A 353 9.83 -22.72 -2.91
CA ARG A 353 10.72 -23.87 -2.81
C ARG A 353 11.54 -23.96 -4.10
N PHE A 354 12.85 -23.87 -3.97
CA PHE A 354 13.78 -24.09 -5.06
C PHE A 354 13.82 -25.57 -5.46
N ILE A 355 13.70 -25.80 -6.76
CA ILE A 355 13.84 -27.11 -7.39
C ILE A 355 15.14 -27.11 -8.18
N GLN A 356 15.94 -28.17 -8.06
CA GLN A 356 17.22 -28.26 -8.73
C GLN A 356 17.04 -28.15 -10.26
N GLY A 357 17.77 -27.20 -10.87
CA GLY A 357 17.72 -26.95 -12.30
C GLY A 357 16.65 -25.94 -12.74
N GLU A 358 15.84 -25.41 -11.81
CA GLU A 358 14.90 -24.33 -12.09
C GLU A 358 15.48 -22.98 -11.66
N GLU A 359 15.38 -21.97 -12.54
CA GLU A 359 15.63 -20.58 -12.18
C GLU A 359 14.33 -19.96 -11.67
N TYR A 360 14.39 -19.32 -10.50
CA TYR A 360 13.29 -18.53 -9.96
C TYR A 360 13.62 -17.04 -10.02
N ARG A 361 12.67 -16.24 -10.51
CA ARG A 361 12.75 -14.77 -10.54
C ARG A 361 11.43 -14.20 -10.05
N SER A 362 11.48 -13.15 -9.25
CA SER A 362 10.30 -12.45 -8.74
C SER A 362 10.63 -10.97 -8.58
N MET A 363 9.66 -10.09 -8.83
CA MET A 363 9.73 -8.65 -8.54
C MET A 363 8.93 -8.28 -7.29
N GLY A 364 8.45 -9.27 -6.54
CA GLY A 364 7.63 -9.02 -5.35
C GLY A 364 8.46 -8.56 -4.16
N GLY A 365 7.77 -8.02 -3.15
CA GLY A 365 8.32 -7.60 -1.87
C GLY A 365 8.15 -6.10 -1.63
N THR A 366 8.39 -5.67 -0.39
CA THR A 366 8.33 -4.25 -0.04
C THR A 366 9.68 -3.58 -0.36
N PRO A 367 9.73 -2.49 -1.17
CA PRO A 367 10.96 -1.94 -1.75
C PRO A 367 12.13 -1.72 -0.79
N GLN A 368 11.89 -1.29 0.45
CA GLN A 368 12.97 -1.01 1.39
C GLN A 368 13.67 -2.25 1.98
N TYR A 369 13.12 -3.45 1.78
CA TYR A 369 13.66 -4.72 2.34
C TYR A 369 14.15 -5.70 1.28
N ILE A 370 13.90 -5.44 0.00
CA ILE A 370 14.28 -6.35 -1.09
C ILE A 370 15.76 -6.22 -1.44
N ALA A 371 16.34 -7.33 -1.89
CA ALA A 371 17.73 -7.43 -2.28
C ALA A 371 17.97 -6.85 -3.70
N PRO A 372 19.20 -6.40 -4.03
CA PRO A 372 19.54 -5.86 -5.35
C PRO A 372 19.21 -6.81 -6.52
N GLU A 373 19.37 -8.11 -6.34
CA GLU A 373 19.07 -9.14 -7.36
C GLU A 373 17.58 -9.20 -7.70
N ILE A 374 16.68 -8.88 -6.74
CA ILE A 374 15.23 -8.76 -6.99
C ILE A 374 14.97 -7.56 -7.90
N ILE A 375 15.62 -6.42 -7.61
CA ILE A 375 15.48 -5.18 -8.40
C ILE A 375 15.99 -5.37 -9.83
N ASN A 376 17.10 -6.09 -9.99
CA ASN A 376 17.72 -6.35 -11.29
C ASN A 376 17.06 -7.51 -12.06
N TYR A 377 16.06 -8.18 -11.47
CA TYR A 377 15.41 -9.36 -12.04
C TYR A 377 16.39 -10.51 -12.34
N GLU A 378 17.36 -10.69 -11.46
CA GLU A 378 18.35 -11.77 -11.50
C GLU A 378 17.77 -13.06 -10.89
N PRO A 379 18.34 -14.24 -11.18
CA PRO A 379 17.95 -15.48 -10.53
C PRO A 379 18.10 -15.37 -9.00
N LEU A 380 17.02 -15.66 -8.28
CA LEU A 380 16.98 -15.56 -6.83
C LEU A 380 17.53 -16.84 -6.18
N SER A 381 18.05 -16.66 -4.97
CA SER A 381 18.40 -17.75 -4.06
C SER A 381 17.92 -17.40 -2.64
N THR A 382 18.16 -18.28 -1.67
CA THR A 382 17.91 -17.96 -0.25
C THR A 382 18.77 -16.82 0.28
N ALA A 383 19.78 -16.35 -0.47
CA ALA A 383 20.60 -15.18 -0.09
C ALA A 383 19.78 -13.88 -0.03
N ALA A 384 18.70 -13.76 -0.80
CA ALA A 384 17.83 -12.58 -0.76
C ALA A 384 17.19 -12.38 0.64
N ASP A 385 16.82 -13.48 1.31
CA ASP A 385 16.33 -13.42 2.71
C ASP A 385 17.43 -12.92 3.66
N MET A 386 18.70 -13.23 3.39
CA MET A 386 19.83 -12.79 4.21
C MET A 386 20.09 -11.28 4.07
N TRP A 387 19.85 -10.71 2.88
CA TRP A 387 19.81 -9.26 2.70
C TRP A 387 18.72 -8.63 3.59
N SER A 388 17.49 -9.15 3.53
CA SER A 388 16.39 -8.66 4.37
C SER A 388 16.71 -8.79 5.87
N MET A 389 17.43 -9.84 6.29
CA MET A 389 17.94 -9.96 7.67
C MET A 389 18.93 -8.85 8.03
N GLY A 390 19.77 -8.41 7.10
CA GLY A 390 20.66 -7.26 7.28
C GLY A 390 19.87 -5.96 7.50
N VAL A 391 18.84 -5.75 6.69
CA VAL A 391 17.93 -4.59 6.81
C VAL A 391 17.19 -4.62 8.15
N ILE A 392 16.58 -5.74 8.51
CA ILE A 392 15.88 -5.95 9.79
C ILE A 392 16.82 -5.67 10.97
N THR A 393 18.07 -6.17 10.91
CA THR A 393 19.06 -5.96 11.98
C THR A 393 19.45 -4.49 12.10
N TYR A 394 19.63 -3.79 10.98
CA TYR A 394 19.91 -2.35 10.97
C TYR A 394 18.77 -1.56 11.62
N ILE A 395 17.52 -1.85 11.26
CA ILE A 395 16.34 -1.20 11.84
C ILE A 395 16.22 -1.52 13.33
N LEU A 396 16.43 -2.78 13.71
CA LEU A 396 16.34 -3.21 15.10
C LEU A 396 17.29 -2.45 16.04
N LEU A 397 18.48 -2.10 15.55
CA LEU A 397 19.52 -1.44 16.34
C LEU A 397 19.44 0.09 16.31
N SER A 398 18.79 0.69 15.32
CA SER A 398 18.80 2.14 15.11
C SER A 398 17.43 2.80 15.06
N GLY A 399 16.37 2.03 14.80
CA GLY A 399 15.03 2.53 14.46
C GLY A 399 14.93 3.13 13.06
N LEU A 400 15.99 3.09 12.24
CA LEU A 400 16.03 3.69 10.92
C LEU A 400 16.09 2.63 9.81
N SER A 401 15.51 2.93 8.65
CA SER A 401 15.68 2.10 7.46
C SER A 401 16.99 2.46 6.73
N PRO A 402 17.87 1.50 6.39
CA PRO A 402 19.20 1.78 5.84
C PRO A 402 19.19 2.39 4.45
N PHE A 403 18.16 2.09 3.64
CA PHE A 403 18.11 2.49 2.22
C PHE A 403 16.94 3.41 1.88
N GLN A 404 16.02 3.66 2.81
CA GLN A 404 14.81 4.43 2.55
C GLN A 404 15.16 5.86 2.10
N GLY A 405 14.75 6.19 0.88
CA GLY A 405 14.77 7.55 0.34
C GLY A 405 13.44 8.27 0.53
N TYR A 406 13.35 9.49 0.01
CA TYR A 406 12.11 10.26 -0.06
C TYR A 406 11.13 9.68 -1.10
N THR A 407 11.63 8.93 -2.08
CA THR A 407 10.84 8.23 -3.10
C THR A 407 11.24 6.76 -3.20
N ASP A 408 10.35 5.94 -3.75
CA ASP A 408 10.67 4.53 -4.06
C ASP A 408 11.85 4.44 -5.03
N GLU A 409 11.93 5.33 -6.02
CA GLU A 409 13.04 5.38 -6.97
C GLU A 409 14.38 5.64 -6.26
N GLU A 410 14.43 6.60 -5.34
CA GLU A 410 15.63 6.88 -4.54
C GLU A 410 15.99 5.67 -3.66
N THR A 411 15.00 5.01 -3.08
CA THR A 411 15.20 3.80 -2.26
C THR A 411 15.84 2.68 -3.08
N LEU A 412 15.33 2.43 -4.29
CA LEU A 412 15.88 1.42 -5.20
C LEU A 412 17.29 1.78 -5.68
N LEU A 413 17.58 3.06 -5.93
CA LEU A 413 18.92 3.55 -6.26
C LEU A 413 19.90 3.34 -5.10
N ASN A 414 19.47 3.60 -3.86
CA ASN A 414 20.28 3.35 -2.67
C ASN A 414 20.58 1.86 -2.51
N ILE A 415 19.61 0.98 -2.72
CA ILE A 415 19.81 -0.48 -2.64
C ILE A 415 20.80 -0.95 -3.70
N THR A 416 20.57 -0.58 -4.96
CA THR A 416 21.42 -1.02 -6.09
C THR A 416 22.85 -0.47 -6.01
N GLY A 417 23.02 0.73 -5.45
CA GLY A 417 24.31 1.34 -5.16
C GLY A 417 24.95 0.93 -3.82
N ILE A 418 24.25 0.15 -2.99
CA ILE A 418 24.64 -0.21 -1.61
C ILE A 418 24.98 1.05 -0.78
N ILE A 419 24.13 2.06 -0.87
CA ILE A 419 24.31 3.35 -0.22
C ILE A 419 23.56 3.34 1.11
N TYR A 420 24.29 3.07 2.18
CA TYR A 420 23.83 3.25 3.56
C TYR A 420 25.03 3.65 4.45
N VAL A 421 24.76 4.25 5.60
CA VAL A 421 25.79 4.70 6.54
C VAL A 421 25.41 4.33 7.97
N PHE A 422 26.40 4.06 8.82
CA PHE A 422 26.18 3.97 10.26
C PHE A 422 26.28 5.37 10.86
N ASP A 423 25.17 6.08 10.90
CA ASP A 423 25.10 7.44 11.46
C ASP A 423 25.48 7.45 12.94
N ASP A 424 26.45 8.29 13.34
CA ASP A 424 26.99 8.33 14.71
C ASP A 424 25.93 8.70 15.76
N GLN A 425 24.87 9.43 15.40
CA GLN A 425 23.78 9.75 16.32
C GLN A 425 23.04 8.49 16.79
N HIS A 426 22.92 7.48 15.93
CA HIS A 426 22.16 6.26 16.19
C HIS A 426 23.06 5.07 16.52
N PHE A 427 24.28 5.06 15.97
CA PHE A 427 25.22 3.93 16.05
C PHE A 427 26.46 4.21 16.91
N SER A 428 26.51 5.31 17.67
CA SER A 428 27.66 5.64 18.55
C SER A 428 27.90 4.58 19.63
N MET A 429 26.82 4.01 20.17
CA MET A 429 26.89 2.96 21.21
C MET A 429 26.85 1.54 20.65
N THR A 430 26.64 1.38 19.34
CA THR A 430 26.58 0.08 18.68
C THR A 430 27.97 -0.49 18.45
N SER A 431 28.16 -1.75 18.84
CA SER A 431 29.43 -2.46 18.74
C SER A 431 29.92 -2.60 17.30
N ALA A 432 31.24 -2.65 17.14
CA ALA A 432 31.86 -2.91 15.84
C ALA A 432 31.46 -4.29 15.29
N MET A 433 31.18 -5.27 16.16
CA MET A 433 30.72 -6.60 15.76
C MET A 433 29.31 -6.56 15.15
N ALA A 434 28.39 -5.78 15.72
CA ALA A 434 27.05 -5.61 15.17
C ALA A 434 27.09 -4.92 13.79
N LYS A 435 27.94 -3.89 13.64
CA LYS A 435 28.18 -3.23 12.34
C LYS A 435 28.76 -4.20 11.31
N ASP A 436 29.77 -4.99 11.68
CA ASP A 436 30.38 -6.02 10.81
C ASP A 436 29.36 -7.10 10.40
N PHE A 437 28.47 -7.51 11.30
CA PHE A 437 27.39 -8.44 10.99
C PHE A 437 26.45 -7.90 9.91
N ILE A 438 25.99 -6.65 10.05
CA ILE A 438 25.16 -5.98 9.02
C ILE A 438 25.92 -5.86 7.70
N GLN A 439 27.19 -5.43 7.73
CA GLN A 439 28.01 -5.25 6.53
C GLN A 439 28.21 -6.54 5.73
N LYS A 440 28.27 -7.69 6.41
CA LYS A 440 28.40 -9.00 5.76
C LYS A 440 27.09 -9.53 5.19
N LEU A 441 25.94 -8.98 5.60
CA LEU A 441 24.63 -9.31 5.04
C LEU A 441 24.24 -8.38 3.88
N LEU A 442 24.54 -7.09 3.99
CA LEU A 442 24.23 -6.07 2.99
C LEU A 442 25.33 -5.99 1.92
N VAL A 443 25.52 -7.12 1.22
CA VAL A 443 26.50 -7.27 0.14
C VAL A 443 25.75 -7.55 -1.16
N LYS A 444 26.13 -6.88 -2.24
CA LYS A 444 25.70 -7.25 -3.58
C LYS A 444 26.60 -8.39 -4.06
N ASP A 445 26.00 -9.53 -4.37
CA ASP A 445 26.72 -10.63 -4.98
C ASP A 445 27.32 -10.16 -6.32
N GLN A 446 28.60 -10.45 -6.57
CA GLN A 446 29.30 -9.98 -7.76
C GLN A 446 29.16 -10.93 -8.96
N GLY A 447 28.47 -12.06 -8.79
CA GLY A 447 28.25 -13.05 -9.84
C GLY A 447 29.42 -14.00 -10.04
#